data_AF-A0A2N1RGZ8-F1
#
_entry.id   AF-A0A2N1RGZ8-F1
#
_cell.length_a   1.000
_cell.length_b   1.000
_cell.length_c   1.000
_cell.angle_alpha   90.00
_cell.angle_beta   90.00
_cell.angle_gamma   90.00
#
_symmetry.space_group_name_H-M   'P 1'
#
loop_
_entity.id
_entity.type
_entity.pdbx_description
1 polymer ?
#
loop_
_entity_poly.entity_id
_entity_poly.type
_entity_poly.pdbx_seq_one_letter_code
_entity_poly.pdbx_strand_id
1 'polypeptide(L)' 'MKKDFVHERRSKLLEFINLHKRADVTELADLAQVTEATIRRDLILLEDQNLIVRTHGGALKRDEPSLWQSTT' A
#
# COMPACT_ATOMS: atom_id res chain seq x y z
N MET A 1 -14.30 2.94 -18.89
CA MET A 1 -13.86 1.58 -18.54
C MET A 1 -12.39 1.57 -18.11
N LYS A 2 -12.05 2.21 -16.97
CA LYS A 2 -10.69 2.25 -16.41
C LYS A 2 -10.64 2.32 -14.87
N LYS A 3 -11.79 2.53 -14.21
CA LYS A 3 -11.85 2.79 -12.76
C LYS A 3 -11.66 1.51 -11.95
N ASP A 4 -12.24 0.41 -12.42
CA ASP A 4 -12.26 -0.89 -11.72
C ASP A 4 -10.84 -1.48 -11.58
N PHE A 5 -10.03 -1.40 -12.64
CA PHE A 5 -8.65 -1.88 -12.63
C PHE A 5 -7.74 -1.16 -11.62
N VAL A 6 -7.98 0.11 -11.34
CA VAL A 6 -7.17 0.88 -10.37
C VAL A 6 -7.50 0.46 -8.94
N HIS A 7 -8.78 0.26 -8.62
CA HIS A 7 -9.20 -0.20 -7.31
C HIS A 7 -8.72 -1.64 -7.05
N GLU A 8 -8.91 -2.55 -7.99
CA GLU A 8 -8.44 -3.93 -7.87
C GLU A 8 -6.92 -3.99 -7.67
N ARG A 9 -6.16 -3.21 -8.44
CA ARG A 9 -4.70 -3.11 -8.26
C ARG A 9 -4.35 -2.65 -6.85
N ARG A 10 -4.95 -1.56 -6.37
CA ARG A 10 -4.66 -1.03 -5.02
C ARG A 10 -5.01 -2.03 -3.92
N SER A 11 -6.13 -2.73 -4.04
CA SER A 11 -6.50 -3.80 -3.12
C SER A 11 -5.45 -4.90 -3.11
N LYS A 12 -4.98 -5.34 -4.28
CA LYS A 12 -3.91 -6.34 -4.41
C LYS A 12 -2.60 -5.88 -3.77
N LEU A 13 -2.20 -4.61 -3.96
CA LEU A 13 -1.00 -4.04 -3.35
C LEU A 13 -1.13 -4.02 -1.82
N LEU A 14 -2.28 -3.60 -1.30
CA LEU A 14 -2.54 -3.53 0.13
C LEU A 14 -2.52 -4.92 0.78
N GLU A 15 -3.16 -5.90 0.15
CA GLU A 15 -3.16 -7.29 0.59
C GLU A 15 -1.73 -7.84 0.66
N PHE A 16 -0.94 -7.62 -0.39
CA PHE A 16 0.46 -8.02 -0.44
C PHE A 16 1.27 -7.40 0.72
N ILE A 17 1.17 -6.09 0.93
CA ILE A 17 1.89 -5.39 2.01
C ILE A 17 1.43 -5.89 3.39
N ASN A 18 0.14 -6.17 3.58
CA ASN A 18 -0.39 -6.70 4.83
C ASN A 18 0.12 -8.11 5.14
N LEU A 19 0.27 -8.95 4.11
CA LEU A 19 0.79 -10.32 4.25
C LEU A 19 2.31 -10.33 4.49
N HIS A 20 3.06 -9.56 3.70
CA HIS A 20 4.53 -9.57 3.71
C HIS A 20 5.16 -8.57 4.69
N LYS A 21 4.35 -7.70 5.33
CA LYS A 21 4.73 -6.60 6.23
C LYS A 21 5.53 -5.46 5.57
N ARG A 22 6.17 -5.73 4.43
CA ARG A 22 6.96 -4.79 3.64
C ARG A 22 6.88 -5.19 2.18
N ALA A 23 6.98 -4.22 1.29
CA ALA A 23 7.17 -4.44 -0.14
C ALA A 23 7.96 -3.28 -0.76
N ASP A 24 8.78 -3.57 -1.77
CA ASP A 24 9.50 -2.56 -2.54
C ASP A 24 8.74 -2.18 -3.82
N VAL A 25 8.95 -0.97 -4.34
CA VAL A 25 8.21 -0.47 -5.52
C VAL A 25 8.44 -1.29 -6.78
N THR A 26 9.61 -1.89 -6.93
CA THR A 26 9.98 -2.78 -8.04
C THR A 26 9.18 -4.09 -7.99
N GLU A 27 9.14 -4.73 -6.82
CA GLU A 27 8.38 -5.96 -6.59
C GLU A 27 6.88 -5.76 -6.84
N LEU A 28 6.33 -4.66 -6.33
CA LEU A 28 4.93 -4.32 -6.53
C LEU A 28 4.61 -3.97 -7.99
N ALA A 29 5.56 -3.37 -8.72
CA ALA A 29 5.43 -3.06 -10.13
C ALA A 29 5.36 -4.34 -10.97
N ASP A 30 6.22 -5.31 -10.68
CA ASP A 30 6.22 -6.62 -11.32
C ASP A 30 4.95 -7.41 -10.97
N LEU A 31 4.52 -7.41 -9.70
CA LEU A 31 3.30 -8.09 -9.24
C LEU A 31 2.03 -7.58 -9.95
N ALA A 32 1.98 -6.27 -10.19
CA ALA A 32 0.82 -5.59 -10.79
C ALA A 32 0.98 -5.33 -12.29
N GLN A 33 2.12 -5.70 -12.89
CA GLN A 33 2.46 -5.48 -14.30
C GLN A 33 2.27 -4.01 -14.73
N VAL A 34 2.74 -3.07 -13.90
CA VAL A 34 2.70 -1.62 -14.17
C VAL A 34 4.06 -0.99 -13.90
N THR A 35 4.23 0.29 -14.23
CA THR A 35 5.47 1.01 -13.93
C THR A 35 5.60 1.33 -12.43
N GLU A 36 6.83 1.42 -11.93
CA GLU A 36 7.10 1.91 -10.56
C GLU A 36 6.45 3.27 -10.30
N ALA A 37 6.43 4.15 -11.30
CA ALA A 37 5.81 5.47 -11.18
C ALA A 37 4.30 5.36 -10.93
N THR A 38 3.63 4.33 -11.45
CA THR A 38 2.22 4.04 -11.16
C THR A 38 2.08 3.52 -9.72
N ILE A 39 2.94 2.58 -9.31
CA ILE A 39 2.96 2.07 -7.93
C ILE A 39 3.18 3.19 -6.92
N ARG A 40 4.15 4.09 -7.13
CA ARG A 40 4.39 5.21 -6.23
C ARG A 40 3.13 6.07 -6.03
N ARG A 41 2.36 6.32 -7.10
CA ARG A 41 1.09 7.06 -7.03
C ARG A 41 0.02 6.29 -6.26
N ASP A 42 -0.07 4.99 -6.44
CA ASP A 42 -1.01 4.16 -5.68
C ASP A 42 -0.64 4.07 -4.21
N LEU A 43 0.64 3.91 -3.89
CA LEU A 43 1.13 3.91 -2.51
C LEU A 43 0.87 5.26 -1.83
N ILE A 44 1.03 6.39 -2.53
CA ILE A 44 0.68 7.72 -2.00
C ILE A 44 -0.78 7.74 -1.55
N LEU A 45 -1.69 7.21 -2.38
CA LEU A 45 -3.11 7.21 -2.07
C LEU A 45 -3.46 6.23 -0.93
N LEU A 46 -2.80 5.07 -0.86
CA LEU A 46 -2.99 4.13 0.25
C LEU A 46 -2.44 4.69 1.58
N GLU A 47 -1.34 5.47 1.53
CA GLU A 47 -0.79 6.17 2.69
C GLU A 47 -1.69 7.32 3.16
N ASP A 48 -2.22 8.12 2.23
CA ASP A 48 -3.19 9.20 2.51
C ASP A 48 -4.48 8.66 3.15
N GLN A 49 -4.88 7.46 2.75
CA GLN A 49 -5.97 6.69 3.38
C GLN A 49 -5.59 6.02 4.69
N ASN A 50 -4.36 6.22 5.15
CA ASN A 50 -3.89 5.73 6.43
C ASN A 50 -3.88 4.18 6.49
N LEU A 51 -3.67 3.49 5.35
CA LEU A 51 -3.70 2.02 5.24
C LEU A 51 -2.31 1.38 5.27
N ILE A 52 -1.29 2.12 4.88
CA ILE A 52 0.13 1.70 4.88
C ILE A 52 1.00 2.86 5.39
N VAL A 53 2.30 2.61 5.50
CA VAL A 53 3.34 3.64 5.72
C VAL A 53 4.34 3.57 4.56
N ARG A 54 4.59 4.67 3.85
CA ARG A 54 5.58 4.67 2.77
C ARG A 54 7.00 4.79 3.29
N THR A 55 7.91 4.24 2.51
CA THR A 55 9.36 4.46 2.64
C THR A 55 9.90 5.02 1.33
N HIS A 56 11.18 5.38 1.30
CA HIS A 56 11.82 5.92 0.08
C HIS A 56 11.72 4.96 -1.13
N GLY A 57 11.73 3.65 -0.89
CA GLY A 57 11.76 2.62 -1.93
C GLY A 57 10.54 1.70 -1.96
N GLY A 58 9.52 1.93 -1.14
CA GLY A 58 8.45 0.95 -0.96
C GLY A 58 7.40 1.35 0.06
N ALA A 59 6.83 0.34 0.72
CA ALA A 59 5.81 0.50 1.74
C ALA A 59 5.94 -0.56 2.83
N LEU A 60 5.47 -0.21 4.02
CA LEU A 60 5.34 -1.06 5.18
C LEU A 60 3.87 -1.21 5.54
N LYS A 61 3.52 -2.38 6.10
CA LYS A 61 2.24 -2.57 6.75
C LYS A 61 2.08 -1.53 7.85
N ARG A 62 0.91 -0.92 7.91
CA ARG A 62 0.53 -0.15 9.09
C ARG A 62 0.09 -1.11 10.17
N ASP A 63 0.82 -1.12 11.28
CA ASP A 63 0.31 -1.75 12.49
C ASP A 63 -0.89 -0.93 12.99
N GLU A 64 -1.98 -1.59 13.37
CA GLU A 64 -3.06 -0.90 14.05
C GLU A 64 -2.46 -0.17 15.26
N PRO A 65 -2.78 1.11 15.48
CA PRO A 65 -2.42 1.76 16.72
C PRO A 65 -3.07 0.93 17.82
N SER A 66 -2.25 0.22 18.59
CA SER A 66 -2.68 -0.48 19.79
C SER A 66 -3.54 0.48 20.60
N LEU A 67 -4.80 0.10 20.86
CA LEU A 67 -5.86 0.89 21.49
C LEU A 67 -5.57 1.25 22.98
N TRP A 68 -4.34 1.66 23.33
CA TRP A 68 -4.01 2.14 24.68
C TRP A 68 -4.09 3.67 24.81
N GLN A 69 -4.54 4.39 23.79
CA GLN A 69 -4.88 5.80 23.95
C GLN A 69 -6.37 5.96 24.26
N SER A 70 -6.67 6.00 25.56
CA SER A 70 -7.93 6.40 26.23
C SER A 70 -8.70 5.28 26.92
N THR A 71 -8.27 4.95 28.14
CA THR A 71 -9.23 4.82 29.24
C THR A 71 -9.01 6.01 30.16
N THR A 72 -10.09 6.76 30.38
CA THR A 72 -10.25 7.86 31.34
C THR A 72 -9.88 7.45 32.76
#